data_AF-A0A7K0NBG3-F1
#
_entry.id   AF-A0A7K0NBG3-F1
#
_cell.length_a   1.000
_cell.length_b   1.000
_cell.length_c   1.000
_cell.angle_alpha   90.00
_cell.angle_beta   90.00
_cell.angle_gamma   90.00
#
_symmetry.space_group_name_H-M   'P 1'
#
loop_
_entity.id
_entity.type
_entity.pdbx_description
1 polymer ?
#
loop_
_entity_poly.entity_id
_entity_poly.type
_entity_poly.pdbx_seq_one_letter_code
_entity_poly.pdbx_strand_id
1 'polypeptide(L)' 'MDLEMTGLDPATEVIVEIATLITDDELNVVAEGPDLVIHQPEAALVAMDPFVVQMHTSSGLLTAIRESTIT' A
#
# COMPACT_ATOMS: atom_id res chain seq x y z
N MET A 1 0.55 -3.64 11.91
CA MET A 1 1.07 -3.41 10.55
C MET A 1 -0.07 -3.53 9.59
N ASP A 2 -0.04 -2.76 8.51
CA ASP A 2 -1.05 -2.75 7.46
C ASP A 2 -0.37 -2.70 6.10
N LEU A 3 -1.01 -3.32 5.10
CA LEU A 3 -0.51 -3.41 3.74
C LEU A 3 -1.65 -3.09 2.76
N GLU A 4 -1.37 -2.17 1.84
CA GLU A 4 -2.20 -1.98 0.65
C GLU A 4 -1.59 -2.74 -0.52
N MET A 5 -2.44 -3.31 -1.37
CA MET A 5 -2.03 -4.18 -2.48
C MET A 5 -2.79 -3.83 -3.76
N THR A 6 -2.28 -4.30 -4.90
CA THR A 6 -2.97 -4.21 -6.20
C THR A 6 -4.18 -5.15 -6.31
N GLY A 7 -4.27 -6.15 -5.42
CA GLY A 7 -5.39 -7.09 -5.34
C GLY A 7 -5.15 -8.16 -4.28
N LEU A 8 -5.90 -9.27 -4.34
CA LEU A 8 -5.92 -10.31 -3.28
C LEU A 8 -5.12 -11.58 -3.62
N ASP A 9 -4.64 -11.75 -4.86
CA ASP A 9 -3.89 -12.94 -5.27
C ASP A 9 -2.38 -12.72 -5.08
N PRO A 10 -1.72 -13.33 -4.08
CA PRO A 10 -0.30 -13.10 -3.82
C PRO A 10 0.62 -13.67 -4.93
N ALA A 11 0.11 -14.47 -5.86
CA ALA A 11 0.90 -14.96 -7.00
C ALA A 11 1.07 -13.91 -8.10
N THR A 12 0.18 -12.91 -8.17
CA THR A 12 0.17 -11.90 -9.24
C THR A 12 0.19 -10.47 -8.73
N GLU A 13 -0.39 -10.24 -7.56
CA GLU A 13 -0.57 -8.92 -6.96
C GLU A 13 0.61 -8.54 -6.07
N VAL A 14 0.85 -7.23 -5.97
CA VAL A 14 2.02 -6.66 -5.31
C VAL A 14 1.62 -5.67 -4.23
N ILE A 15 2.50 -5.49 -3.24
CA ILE A 15 2.35 -4.50 -2.18
C ILE A 15 2.62 -3.10 -2.76
N VAL A 16 1.77 -2.14 -2.42
CA VAL A 16 1.87 -0.74 -2.85
C VAL A 16 2.04 0.24 -1.69
N GLU A 17 1.71 -0.16 -0.47
CA GLU A 17 1.95 0.63 0.74
C GLU A 17 2.21 -0.29 1.93
N ILE A 18 3.03 0.18 2.87
CA ILE A 18 3.23 -0.48 4.16
C ILE A 18 3.30 0.56 5.28
N ALA A 19 2.48 0.34 6.30
CA ALA A 19 2.49 1.10 7.53
C ALA A 19 2.71 0.19 8.74
N THR A 20 3.57 0.60 9.67
CA THR A 20 3.88 -0.18 10.87
C THR A 20 3.88 0.69 12.12
N LEU A 21 3.46 0.11 13.24
CA LEU A 21 3.57 0.69 14.57
C LEU A 21 3.67 -0.43 15.61
N ILE A 22 4.22 -0.11 16.77
CA ILE A 22 4.40 -1.00 17.91
C ILE A 22 3.55 -0.47 19.06
N THR A 23 2.82 -1.36 19.72
CA THR A 23 2.09 -1.04 20.96
C THR A 23 2.60 -1.87 22.13
N ASP A 24 2.30 -1.41 23.34
CA ASP A 24 2.38 -2.24 24.54
C ASP A 24 1.10 -3.09 24.73
N ASP A 25 1.01 -3.80 25.86
CA ASP A 25 -0.11 -4.68 26.22
C ASP A 25 -1.42 -3.91 26.49
N GLU A 26 -1.35 -2.59 26.68
CA GLU A 26 -2.50 -1.70 26.90
C GLU A 26 -2.91 -0.95 25.62
N LEU A 27 -2.31 -1.31 24.47
CA LEU A 27 -2.51 -0.67 23.17
C LEU A 27 -2.01 0.79 23.10
N ASN A 28 -1.15 1.21 24.04
CA ASN A 28 -0.48 2.50 23.91
C ASN A 28 0.59 2.39 22.82
N VAL A 29 0.69 3.41 21.96
CA VAL A 29 1.73 3.46 20.91
C VAL A 29 3.09 3.65 21.57
N VAL A 30 3.99 2.69 21.34
CA VAL A 30 5.38 2.69 21.82
C VAL A 30 6.32 3.29 20.78
N ALA A 31 6.08 2.97 19.50
CA ALA A 31 6.84 3.49 18.39
C ALA A 31 6.01 3.45 17.10
N GLU A 32 6.15 4.49 16.29
CA GLU A 32 5.71 4.47 14.89
C GLU A 32 6.86 3.95 14.02
N GLY A 33 6.56 2.99 13.17
CA GLY A 33 7.48 2.48 12.18
C GLY A 33 7.34 3.22 10.86
N PRO A 34 7.96 2.70 9.78
CA PRO A 34 7.79 3.28 8.45
C PRO A 34 6.32 3.31 8.00
N ASP A 35 6.01 4.38 7.28
CA ASP A 35 4.82 4.58 6.45
C ASP A 35 5.31 4.90 5.03
N LEU A 36 5.26 3.92 4.13
CA LEU A 36 5.94 3.96 2.84
C LEU A 36 4.99 3.54 1.73
N VAL A 37 4.86 4.40 0.73
CA VAL A 37 4.28 4.07 -0.56
C VAL A 37 5.38 3.53 -1.48
N ILE A 38 5.16 2.37 -2.08
CA ILE A 38 6.13 1.66 -2.92
C ILE A 38 5.76 1.87 -4.39
N HIS A 39 6.73 2.28 -5.19
CA HIS A 39 6.56 2.42 -6.63
C HIS A 39 6.28 1.07 -7.29
N GLN A 40 5.27 1.04 -8.15
CA GLN A 40 4.97 -0.12 -8.99
C GLN A 40 4.88 0.28 -10.47
N PRO A 41 5.32 -0.59 -11.39
CA PRO A 41 5.25 -0.31 -12.82
C PRO A 41 3.78 -0.22 -13.27
N GLU A 42 3.52 0.59 -14.30
CA GLU A 42 2.15 0.78 -14.83
C GLU A 42 1.49 -0.55 -15.25
N ALA A 43 2.27 -1.55 -15.66
CA ALA A 43 1.77 -2.89 -15.98
C ALA A 43 1.07 -3.57 -14.78
N ALA A 44 1.58 -3.38 -13.55
CA ALA A 44 0.94 -3.90 -12.34
C ALA A 44 -0.33 -3.11 -12.01
N LEU A 45 -0.30 -1.78 -12.19
CA LEU A 45 -1.45 -0.92 -11.90
C LEU A 45 -2.61 -1.13 -12.87
N VAL A 46 -2.33 -1.39 -14.15
CA VAL A 46 -3.34 -1.66 -15.17
C VAL A 46 -3.98 -3.05 -14.99
N ALA A 47 -3.28 -3.99 -14.34
CA ALA A 47 -3.80 -5.32 -14.05
C ALA A 47 -4.80 -5.35 -12.88
N MET A 48 -4.90 -4.27 -12.09
CA MET A 48 -5.81 -4.17 -10.95
C MET A 48 -7.28 -4.30 -11.37
N ASP A 49 -8.07 -4.93 -10.51
CA ASP A 49 -9.52 -4.95 -10.65
C ASP A 49 -10.10 -3.52 -10.57
N PRO A 50 -11.15 -3.17 -11.34
CA PRO A 50 -11.75 -1.84 -11.33
C PRO A 50 -12.14 -1.31 -9.95
N PHE A 51 -12.53 -2.20 -9.02
CA PHE A 51 -12.85 -1.81 -7.66
C PHE A 51 -11.61 -1.30 -6.91
N VAL A 52 -10.48 -2.00 -7.02
CA VAL A 52 -9.21 -1.61 -6.38
C VAL A 52 -8.68 -0.31 -7.01
N VAL A 53 -8.77 -0.17 -8.33
CA VAL A 53 -8.43 1.08 -9.03
C VAL A 53 -9.24 2.25 -8.46
N GLN A 54 -10.55 2.09 -8.29
CA GLN A 54 -11.41 3.14 -7.75
C GLN A 54 -11.05 3.47 -6.30
N MET A 55 -10.81 2.45 -5.46
CA MET A 55 -10.40 2.62 -4.07
C MET A 55 -9.12 3.46 -3.97
N HIS A 56 -8.04 3.03 -4.62
CA HIS A 56 -6.75 3.70 -4.59
C HIS A 56 -6.76 5.07 -5.29
N THR A 57 -7.65 5.26 -6.28
CA THR A 57 -7.86 6.59 -6.87
C THR A 57 -8.52 7.53 -5.87
N SER A 58 -9.53 7.06 -5.14
CA SER A 58 -10.29 7.89 -4.19
C SER A 58 -9.51 8.26 -2.93
N SER A 59 -8.59 7.39 -2.48
CA SER A 59 -7.66 7.70 -1.40
C SER A 59 -6.49 8.59 -1.84
N GLY A 60 -6.25 8.71 -3.15
CA GLY A 60 -5.08 9.38 -3.72
C GLY A 60 -3.83 8.49 -3.79
N LEU A 61 -3.89 7.27 -3.25
CA LEU A 61 -2.77 6.32 -3.23
C LEU A 61 -2.29 5.98 -4.64
N LEU A 62 -3.18 5.89 -5.63
CA LEU A 62 -2.81 5.56 -7.00
C LEU A 62 -1.85 6.60 -7.63
N THR A 63 -1.98 7.87 -7.27
CA THR A 63 -1.04 8.92 -7.69
C THR A 63 0.27 8.80 -6.92
N ALA A 64 0.19 8.61 -5.60
CA ALA A 64 1.35 8.46 -4.73
C ALA A 64 2.25 7.26 -5.15
N ILE A 65 1.65 6.15 -5.57
CA ILE A 65 2.40 4.98 -6.09
C ILE A 65 3.24 5.36 -7.31
N ARG A 66 2.66 6.10 -8.26
CA ARG A 66 3.36 6.51 -9.48
C ARG A 66 4.49 7.50 -9.20
N GLU A 67 4.28 8.39 -8.21
CA GLU A 67 5.26 9.41 -7.81
C GLU A 67 6.33 8.89 -6.85
N SER A 68 6.10 7.74 -6.21
CA SER A 68 7.05 7.16 -5.26
C SER A 68 8.39 6.87 -5.93
N THR A 69 9.45 7.08 -5.16
CA THR A 69 10.84 6.80 -5.54
C THR A 69 11.42 5.59 -4.79
N ILE A 70 10.61 4.94 -3.96
CA ILE A 70 10.96 3.74 -3.19
C ILE A 70 10.58 2.51 -4.02
N THR A 71 11.52 1.58 -4.25
CA THR A 71 11.34 0.36 -5.07
C THR A 71 11.79 -0.88 -4.35
#